data_AF-A0A0F9SB44-F1
#
_entry.id   AF-A0A0F9SB44-F1
#
_cell.length_a   1.000
_cell.length_b   1.000
_cell.length_c   1.000
_cell.angle_alpha   90.00
_cell.angle_beta   90.00
_cell.angle_gamma   90.00
#
_symmetry.space_group_name_H-M   'P 1'
#
loop_
_entity.id
_entity.type
_entity.pdbx_description
1 polymer ?
#
loop_
_entity_poly.entity_id
_entity_poly.type
_entity_poly.pdbx_seq_one_letter_code
_entity_poly.pdbx_strand_id
1 'polypeptide(L)' 'MKTNDFKKGERVRYIPSHASGNKFHRHCEDGVVSSINDKYVFVKYDNMIGKMTTGDEPYTSAATRPEDLIKI' A
#
# COMPACT_ATOMS: atom_id res chain seq x y z
N MET A 1 -4.46 10.89 7.54
CA MET A 1 -3.47 10.05 8.22
C MET A 1 -2.07 10.58 7.94
N LYS A 2 -1.11 10.32 8.81
CA LYS A 2 0.31 10.65 8.65
C LYS A 2 1.11 9.36 8.43
N THR A 3 2.32 9.47 7.87
CA THR A 3 3.18 8.29 7.63
C THR A 3 3.57 7.56 8.92
N ASN A 4 3.79 8.29 10.01
CA ASN A 4 4.10 7.73 11.33
C ASN A 4 2.95 6.93 11.96
N ASP A 5 1.75 7.00 11.39
CA ASP A 5 0.65 6.15 11.82
C ASP A 5 0.87 4.70 11.38
N PHE A 6 1.76 4.43 10.42
CA PHE A 6 1.98 3.11 9.84
C PHE A 6 3.25 2.44 10.36
N LYS A 7 3.24 1.10 10.44
CA LYS A 7 4.39 0.29 10.82
C LYS A 7 4.62 -0.84 9.82
N LYS A 8 5.89 -1.22 9.63
CA LYS A 8 6.26 -2.40 8.83
C LYS A 8 5.49 -3.63 9.33
N GLY A 9 4.90 -4.37 8.39
CA GLY A 9 4.09 -5.55 8.65
C GLY A 9 2.59 -5.29 8.83
N GLU A 10 2.16 -4.03 8.97
CA GLU A 10 0.73 -3.70 9.05
C GLU A 10 0.02 -3.98 7.72
N ARG A 11 -1.21 -4.48 7.83
CA ARG A 11 -2.12 -4.64 6.70
C ARG A 11 -2.84 -3.33 6.43
N VAL A 12 -2.90 -2.98 5.15
CA VAL A 12 -3.56 -1.76 4.68
C VAL A 12 -4.37 -2.03 3.44
N ARG A 13 -5.35 -1.17 3.20
CA ARG A 13 -6.10 -1.09 1.95
C ARG A 13 -5.88 0.27 1.30
N TYR A 14 -5.46 0.26 0.05
CA TYR A 14 -5.42 1.42 -0.83
C TYR A 14 -6.80 1.74 -1.36
N ILE A 15 -7.16 3.02 -1.30
CA ILE A 15 -8.38 3.58 -1.87
C ILE A 15 -7.95 4.58 -2.95
N PRO A 16 -8.08 4.24 -4.24
CA PRO A 16 -7.69 5.17 -5.29
C PRO A 16 -8.60 6.40 -5.33
N SER A 17 -8.07 7.53 -5.79
CA SER A 17 -8.82 8.79 -5.86
C SER A 17 -10.13 8.68 -6.63
N HIS A 18 -10.17 7.91 -7.73
CA HIS A 18 -11.40 7.68 -8.52
C HIS A 18 -12.46 6.85 -7.80
N ALA A 19 -12.12 6.19 -6.68
CA ALA A 19 -13.09 5.51 -5.84
C ALA A 19 -13.82 6.46 -4.89
N SER A 20 -13.44 7.75 -4.82
CA SER A 20 -14.08 8.76 -3.97
C SER A 20 -14.24 8.32 -2.50
N GLY A 21 -13.25 7.63 -1.95
CA GLY A 21 -13.28 7.13 -0.57
C GLY A 21 -14.02 5.78 -0.38
N ASN A 22 -14.57 5.18 -1.44
CA ASN A 22 -15.26 3.90 -1.33
C ASN A 22 -14.28 2.73 -1.10
N LYS A 23 -14.16 2.29 0.16
CA LYS A 23 -13.32 1.15 0.58
C LYS A 23 -13.72 -0.22 0.02
N PHE A 24 -14.86 -0.31 -0.66
CA PHE A 24 -15.36 -1.53 -1.33
C PHE A 24 -15.28 -1.41 -2.86
N HIS A 25 -14.64 -0.36 -3.39
CA HIS A 25 -14.47 -0.20 -4.81
C HIS A 25 -13.58 -1.33 -5.37
N ARG A 26 -13.92 -1.87 -6.54
CA ARG A 26 -13.22 -3.01 -7.17
C ARG A 26 -11.73 -2.77 -7.50
N HIS A 27 -11.28 -1.51 -7.45
CA HIS A 27 -9.88 -1.12 -7.67
C HIS A 27 -9.16 -0.79 -6.35
N CYS A 28 -9.80 -1.00 -5.19
CA CYS A 28 -9.08 -1.02 -3.93
C CYS A 28 -8.13 -2.22 -3.92
N GLU A 29 -6.98 -2.04 -3.28
CA GLU A 29 -5.94 -3.06 -3.26
C GLU A 29 -5.42 -3.22 -1.84
N ASP A 30 -5.37 -4.46 -1.37
CA ASP A 30 -4.84 -4.78 -0.06
C ASP A 30 -3.35 -5.07 -0.17
N GLY A 31 -2.60 -4.75 0.89
CA GLY A 31 -1.17 -4.94 0.93
C GLY A 31 -0.58 -4.90 2.32
N VAL A 32 0.73 -5.10 2.39
CA VAL A 32 1.52 -5.05 3.63
C VAL A 32 2.50 -3.88 3.57
N VAL A 33 2.55 -3.07 4.63
CA VAL A 33 3.55 -2.01 4.75
C VAL A 33 4.95 -2.62 4.86
N SER A 34 5.85 -2.27 3.95
CA SER A 34 7.25 -2.70 3.97
C SER A 34 8.16 -1.72 4.72
N SER A 35 7.91 -0.42 4.56
CA SER A 35 8.63 0.67 5.24
C SER A 35 7.85 1.98 5.16
N ILE A 36 8.34 3.01 5.87
CA ILE A 36 7.80 4.37 5.84
C ILE A 36 8.96 5.37 5.71
N ASN A 37 8.65 6.56 5.20
CA ASN A 37 9.49 7.74 5.35
C ASN A 37 8.63 8.97 5.69
N ASP A 38 9.21 10.17 5.63
CA ASP A 38 8.51 11.41 5.99
C ASP A 38 7.31 11.74 5.09
N LYS A 39 7.20 11.14 3.90
CA LYS A 39 6.22 11.51 2.85
C LYS A 39 5.33 10.35 2.39
N TYR A 40 5.84 9.14 2.40
CA TYR A 40 5.21 7.97 1.79
C TYR A 40 5.23 6.76 2.72
N VAL A 41 4.22 5.92 2.53
CA VAL A 41 4.15 4.56 3.05
C VAL A 41 4.46 3.63 1.89
N PHE A 42 5.48 2.79 2.04
CA PHE A 42 5.84 1.80 1.04
C PHE A 42 5.05 0.53 1.31
N VAL A 43 4.28 0.08 0.33
CA VAL A 43 3.35 -1.06 0.46
C VAL A 43 3.69 -2.11 -0.60
N LYS A 44 3.76 -3.38 -0.17
CA LYS A 44 3.77 -4.55 -1.06
C LYS A 44 2.32 -5.00 -1.22
N TYR A 45 1.73 -4.71 -2.37
CA TYR A 45 0.33 -5.04 -2.65
C TYR A 45 0.15 -6.48 -3.12
N ASP A 46 -0.97 -7.09 -2.74
CA ASP A 46 -1.22 -8.53 -2.95
C ASP A 46 -1.34 -8.89 -4.44
N ASN A 47 -1.87 -7.98 -5.28
CA ASN A 47 -2.02 -8.23 -6.72
C ASN A 47 -0.73 -7.95 -7.52
N MET A 48 0.38 -7.58 -6.86
CA MET A 48 1.68 -7.40 -7.52
C MET A 48 2.40 -8.71 -7.88
N ILE A 49 1.80 -9.87 -7.57
CA ILE A 49 2.33 -11.22 -7.87
C ILE A 49 2.65 -11.44 -9.37
N GLY A 50 2.21 -10.58 -10.29
CA GLY A 50 2.52 -10.68 -11.73
C GLY A 50 3.54 -9.69 -12.30
N LYS A 51 4.11 -8.74 -11.53
CA LYS A 51 4.78 -7.56 -12.13
C LYS A 51 6.29 -7.46 -12.06
N MET A 52 7.00 -8.26 -11.26
CA MET A 52 8.46 -8.39 -11.32
C MET A 52 8.88 -9.61 -10.49
N THR A 53 9.80 -10.43 -10.99
CA THR A 53 10.36 -11.59 -10.27
C THR A 53 11.88 -11.62 -10.46
N THR A 54 12.58 -10.58 -10.02
CA THR A 54 14.06 -10.59 -10.02
C THR A 54 14.61 -10.01 -8.73
N GLY A 55 15.43 -10.80 -8.02
CA GLY A 55 16.18 -10.40 -6.82
C GLY A 55 15.65 -10.98 -5.50
N ASP A 56 16.42 -10.81 -4.42
CA ASP A 56 16.13 -11.30 -3.06
C ASP A 56 14.86 -10.69 -2.43
N GLU A 57 14.35 -9.59 -3.01
CA GLU A 57 13.02 -9.06 -2.75
C GLU A 57 12.15 -9.17 -4.02
N PRO A 58 11.27 -10.17 -4.14
CA PRO A 58 10.54 -10.41 -5.39
C PRO A 58 9.56 -9.28 -5.74
N TYR A 59 9.22 -8.36 -4.83
CA TYR A 59 8.23 -7.31 -5.07
C TYR A 59 8.76 -5.93 -4.67
N THR A 60 8.88 -5.04 -5.65
CA THR A 60 9.15 -3.62 -5.40
C THR A 60 7.95 -3.00 -4.68
N SER A 61 8.19 -2.34 -3.56
CA SER A 61 7.12 -1.67 -2.82
C SER A 61 6.65 -0.42 -3.54
N ALA A 62 5.34 -0.18 -3.58
CA ALA A 62 4.78 1.03 -4.14
C ALA A 62 4.76 2.15 -3.10
N ALA A 63 5.27 3.34 -3.46
CA ALA A 63 5.16 4.53 -2.64
C ALA A 63 3.73 5.08 -2.69
N THR A 64 3.02 5.02 -1.56
CA THR A 64 1.61 5.43 -1.46
C THR A 64 1.49 6.56 -0.45
N ARG A 65 0.57 7.51 -0.69
CA ARG A 65 0.29 8.56 0.28
C ARG A 65 -0.46 7.97 1.47
N PRO A 66 -0.17 8.42 2.70
CA PRO A 66 -0.88 7.95 3.89
C PRO A 66 -2.38 8.27 3.85
N GLU A 67 -2.81 9.30 3.12
CA GLU A 67 -4.22 9.69 2.96
C GLU A 67 -5.04 8.73 2.10
N ASP A 68 -4.39 7.96 1.22
CA ASP A 68 -5.03 6.99 0.34
C ASP A 68 -5.09 5.58 0.98
N LEU A 69 -4.61 5.44 2.22
CA LEU A 69 -4.53 4.16 2.92
C LEU A 69 -5.46 4.13 4.12
N ILE A 70 -6.07 2.98 4.36
CA ILE A 70 -6.73 2.65 5.62
C ILE A 70 -6.09 1.40 6.23
N LYS A 71 -6.08 1.33 7.56
CA LYS A 71 -5.70 0.10 8.29
C LYS A 71 -6.85 -0.90 8.27
N ILE A 72 -6.53 -2.18 8.16
CA ILE A 72 -7.50 -3.29 8.16
C ILE A 72 -7.13 -4.36 9.18
#